data_AF-A0A8J2Z782-F1
#
_entry.id   AF-A0A8J2Z782-F1
#
_cell.length_a   1.000
_cell.length_b   1.000
_cell.length_c   1.000
_cell.angle_alpha   90.00
_cell.angle_beta   90.00
_cell.angle_gamma   90.00
#
_symmetry.space_group_name_H-M   'P 1'
#
loop_
_entity.id
_entity.type
_entity.pdbx_description
1 polymer ?
#
loop_
_entity_poly.entity_id
_entity_poly.type
_entity_poly.pdbx_seq_one_letter_code
_entity_poly.pdbx_strand_id
1 'polypeptide(L)'
;MKTVSPNEVFTANHLAIYTRCYHEYKRVFDQYYLNTNVQCYVNKDNKPVYFCIDISGTSFEMTLFESLSLAEFYGKLKLLMEFREYSGDAIDNMTEHLDWLIQNNIQFNTIKHDIGEMWCFLSTGDSHFGKAEAPNMYRHIYRIVDNGILDDIKNEDVCAHG
;
A
#
# COMPACT_ATOMS: atom_id res chain seq x y z
N MET A 1 -7.27 22.10 -11.79
CA MET A 1 -7.80 21.73 -10.45
C MET A 1 -7.54 22.89 -9.50
N LYS A 2 -8.49 23.20 -8.60
CA LYS A 2 -8.33 24.25 -7.59
C LYS A 2 -7.64 23.65 -6.38
N THR A 3 -6.53 24.26 -5.95
CA THR A 3 -5.90 23.92 -4.66
C THR A 3 -6.65 24.65 -3.55
N VAL A 4 -7.02 23.93 -2.49
CA VAL A 4 -7.63 24.48 -1.28
C VAL A 4 -6.69 24.27 -0.11
N SER A 5 -6.74 25.16 0.88
CA SER A 5 -5.88 25.01 2.05
C SER A 5 -6.38 23.86 2.94
N PRO A 6 -5.50 23.09 3.60
CA PRO A 6 -5.93 22.01 4.51
C PRO A 6 -6.86 22.48 5.64
N ASN A 7 -6.71 23.73 6.08
CA ASN A 7 -7.55 24.36 7.11
C ASN A 7 -9.01 24.57 6.66
N GLU A 8 -9.27 24.63 5.35
CA GLU A 8 -10.62 24.73 4.79
C GLU A 8 -11.29 23.36 4.60
N VAL A 9 -10.53 22.28 4.77
CA VAL A 9 -10.95 20.91 4.47
C VAL A 9 -11.14 20.09 5.74
N PHE A 10 -10.23 20.26 6.71
CA PHE A 10 -10.18 19.44 7.92
C PHE A 10 -10.56 20.23 9.17
N THR A 11 -11.19 19.54 10.12
CA THR A 11 -11.22 19.98 11.52
C THR A 11 -9.80 19.99 12.09
N ALA A 12 -9.56 20.71 13.20
CA ALA A 12 -8.23 20.74 13.82
C ALA A 12 -7.67 19.34 14.14
N ASN A 13 -8.52 18.43 14.63
CA ASN A 13 -8.11 17.05 14.93
C ASN A 13 -7.77 16.25 13.66
N HIS A 14 -8.62 16.33 12.63
CA HIS A 14 -8.34 15.66 11.36
C HIS A 14 -7.11 16.24 10.65
N LEU A 15 -6.89 17.55 10.78
CA LEU A 15 -5.71 18.20 10.24
C LEU A 15 -4.45 17.65 10.91
N ALA A 16 -4.43 17.53 12.24
CA ALA A 16 -3.29 16.95 12.96
C ALA A 16 -2.98 15.51 12.50
N ILE A 17 -4.02 14.69 12.28
CA ILE A 17 -3.86 13.32 11.76
C ILE A 17 -3.31 13.36 10.33
N TYR A 18 -3.87 14.18 9.45
CA TYR A 18 -3.42 14.28 8.07
C TYR A 18 -1.97 14.81 7.97
N THR A 19 -1.61 15.82 8.76
CA THR A 19 -0.24 16.32 8.87
C THR A 19 0.71 15.23 9.36
N ARG A 20 0.30 14.38 10.30
CA ARG A 20 1.09 13.21 10.70
C ARG A 20 1.27 12.24 9.54
N CYS A 21 0.22 11.90 8.80
CA CYS A 21 0.35 11.06 7.60
C CYS A 21 1.33 11.66 6.60
N TYR A 22 1.21 12.95 6.32
CA TYR A 22 2.10 13.67 5.41
C TYR A 22 3.58 13.50 5.79
N HIS A 23 3.92 13.73 7.06
CA HIS A 23 5.31 13.65 7.52
C HIS A 23 5.82 12.22 7.63
N GLU A 24 5.03 11.30 8.17
CA GLU A 24 5.49 9.94 8.45
C GLU A 24 5.61 9.10 7.20
N TYR A 25 4.67 9.21 6.25
CA TYR A 25 4.83 8.52 4.96
C TYR A 25 6.09 8.98 4.26
N LYS A 26 6.29 10.31 4.15
CA LYS A 26 7.52 10.85 3.56
C LYS A 26 8.77 10.33 4.28
N ARG A 27 8.78 10.33 5.62
CA ARG A 27 9.90 9.81 6.41
C ARG A 27 10.19 8.33 6.13
N VAL A 28 9.16 7.50 5.97
CA VAL A 28 9.34 6.07 5.67
C VAL A 28 9.91 5.89 4.27
N PHE A 29 9.39 6.59 3.27
CA PHE A 29 9.79 6.42 1.88
C PHE A 29 11.11 7.10 1.50
N ASP A 30 11.49 8.20 2.18
CA ASP A 30 12.79 8.86 2.00
C ASP A 30 13.96 7.88 2.23
N GLN A 31 13.77 6.84 3.05
CA GLN A 31 14.78 5.82 3.33
C GLN A 31 15.01 4.84 2.17
N TYR A 32 14.00 4.66 1.33
CA TYR A 32 14.10 3.91 0.08
C TYR A 32 14.57 4.82 -1.08
N TYR A 33 15.00 6.06 -0.78
CA TYR A 33 15.38 7.08 -1.75
C TYR A 33 14.26 7.43 -2.74
N LEU A 34 13.01 7.34 -2.29
CA LEU A 34 11.83 7.62 -3.11
C LEU A 34 11.29 9.01 -2.83
N ASN A 35 11.07 9.78 -3.89
CA ASN A 35 10.34 11.03 -3.78
C ASN A 35 8.89 10.74 -3.46
N THR A 36 8.36 11.37 -2.42
CA THR A 36 7.03 11.06 -1.90
C THR A 36 6.17 12.30 -1.85
N ASN A 37 4.96 12.21 -2.39
CA ASN A 37 3.94 13.23 -2.33
C ASN A 37 2.63 12.66 -1.76
N VAL A 38 2.26 13.09 -0.56
CA VAL A 38 1.01 12.69 0.08
C VAL A 38 -0.11 13.61 -0.38
N GLN A 39 -1.15 13.05 -0.97
CA GLN A 39 -2.25 13.80 -1.57
C GLN A 39 -3.59 13.57 -0.86
N CYS A 40 -4.43 14.60 -0.86
CA CYS A 40 -5.83 14.51 -0.48
C CYS A 40 -6.67 15.25 -1.52
N TYR A 41 -7.61 14.53 -2.13
CA TYR A 41 -8.54 15.06 -3.09
C TYR A 41 -9.86 15.37 -2.42
N VAL A 42 -10.41 16.54 -2.74
CA VAL A 42 -11.68 17.02 -2.19
C VAL A 42 -12.73 17.17 -3.29
N ASN A 43 -13.99 17.00 -2.91
CA ASN A 43 -15.10 17.28 -3.81
C ASN A 43 -15.41 18.78 -3.90
N LYS A 44 -16.47 19.14 -4.66
CA LYS A 44 -16.93 20.52 -4.84
C LYS A 44 -17.33 21.24 -3.54
N ASP A 45 -17.62 20.48 -2.47
CA ASP A 45 -18.01 20.99 -1.15
C ASP A 45 -16.81 21.04 -0.18
N ASN A 46 -15.57 20.96 -0.69
CA ASN A 46 -14.31 20.87 0.06
C ASN A 46 -14.24 19.68 1.04
N LYS A 47 -15.02 18.62 0.81
CA LYS A 47 -14.95 17.40 1.64
C LYS A 47 -13.90 16.45 1.07
N PRO A 48 -13.01 15.88 1.91
CA PRO A 48 -12.11 14.82 1.49
C PRO A 48 -12.89 13.64 0.93
N VAL A 49 -12.45 13.12 -0.21
CA VAL A 49 -13.05 11.93 -0.84
C VAL A 49 -12.04 10.84 -1.19
N TYR A 50 -10.75 11.19 -1.24
CA TYR A 50 -9.70 10.26 -1.62
C TYR A 50 -8.35 10.72 -1.08
N PHE A 51 -7.57 9.77 -0.60
CA PHE A 51 -6.23 9.94 -0.04
C PHE A 51 -5.31 8.94 -0.71
N CYS A 52 -4.10 9.36 -1.06
CA CYS A 52 -3.11 8.48 -1.65
C CYS A 52 -1.71 9.05 -1.44
N ILE A 53 -0.73 8.27 -1.85
CA ILE A 53 0.66 8.65 -1.88
C ILE A 53 1.17 8.40 -3.27
N ASP A 54 1.70 9.43 -3.91
CA ASP A 54 2.45 9.23 -5.14
C ASP A 54 3.92 9.13 -4.77
N ILE A 55 4.54 8.03 -5.16
CA ILE A 55 5.97 7.82 -5.03
C ILE A 55 6.62 7.80 -6.41
N SER A 56 7.83 8.33 -6.50
CA SER A 56 8.63 8.28 -7.73
C SER A 56 10.09 7.96 -7.44
N GLY A 57 10.63 7.08 -8.26
CA GLY A 57 12.07 6.81 -8.40
C GLY A 57 12.60 7.37 -9.71
N THR A 58 13.81 6.97 -10.11
CA THR A 58 14.48 7.44 -11.33
C THR A 58 13.71 7.08 -12.61
N SER A 59 13.07 5.92 -12.63
CA SER A 59 12.44 5.34 -13.83
C SER A 59 10.98 4.95 -13.64
N PHE A 60 10.38 5.25 -12.48
CA PHE A 60 9.00 4.88 -12.19
C PHE A 60 8.30 5.93 -11.34
N GLU A 61 6.99 5.99 -11.50
CA GLU A 61 6.05 6.72 -10.66
C GLU A 61 4.86 5.81 -10.43
N MET A 62 4.37 5.77 -9.19
CA MET A 62 3.21 4.96 -8.83
C MET A 62 2.45 5.58 -7.66
N THR A 63 1.16 5.30 -7.62
CA THR A 63 0.27 5.69 -6.52
C THR A 63 0.07 4.49 -5.61
N LEU A 64 0.24 4.68 -4.31
CA LEU A 64 0.13 3.66 -3.28
C LEU A 64 -0.74 4.13 -2.11
N PHE A 65 -1.16 3.18 -1.28
CA PHE A 65 -1.87 3.42 -0.02
C PHE A 65 -3.16 4.23 -0.22
N GLU A 66 -3.85 3.96 -1.32
CA GLU A 66 -5.12 4.60 -1.65
C GLU A 66 -6.16 4.34 -0.55
N SER A 67 -6.97 5.35 -0.23
CA SER A 67 -8.00 5.26 0.83
C SER A 67 -9.13 6.25 0.57
N LEU A 68 -10.35 5.86 0.95
CA LEU A 68 -11.54 6.73 0.82
C LEU A 68 -11.83 7.52 2.09
N SER A 69 -11.09 7.26 3.17
CA SER A 69 -11.21 7.98 4.43
C SER A 69 -9.87 8.25 5.08
N LEU A 70 -9.80 9.33 5.86
CA LEU A 70 -8.60 9.67 6.64
C LEU A 70 -8.28 8.58 7.70
N ALA A 71 -9.30 7.93 8.23
CA ALA A 71 -9.13 6.86 9.23
C ALA A 71 -8.46 5.62 8.62
N GLU A 72 -8.90 5.21 7.44
CA GLU A 72 -8.28 4.12 6.68
C GLU A 72 -6.84 4.48 6.29
N PHE A 73 -6.64 5.69 5.76
CA PHE A 73 -5.32 6.19 5.37
C PHE A 73 -4.35 6.19 6.55
N TYR A 74 -4.78 6.67 7.71
CA TYR A 74 -3.97 6.64 8.93
C TYR A 74 -3.77 5.21 9.49
N GLY A 75 -4.75 4.32 9.32
CA GLY A 75 -4.61 2.91 9.67
C GLY A 75 -3.53 2.22 8.84
N LYS A 76 -3.52 2.45 7.53
CA LYS A 76 -2.49 1.97 6.60
C LYS A 76 -1.10 2.49 6.98
N LEU A 77 -0.98 3.76 7.39
CA LEU A 77 0.29 4.30 7.89
C LEU A 77 0.81 3.54 9.10
N LYS A 78 -0.05 3.24 10.08
CA LYS A 78 0.36 2.48 11.28
C LYS A 78 0.88 1.10 10.91
N LEU A 79 0.16 0.40 10.04
CA LEU A 79 0.60 -0.91 9.54
C LEU A 79 1.94 -0.81 8.81
N LEU A 80 2.16 0.23 7.99
CA LEU A 80 3.43 0.46 7.32
C LEU A 80 4.57 0.72 8.33
N MET A 81 4.30 1.52 9.38
CA MET A 81 5.29 1.79 10.44
C MET A 81 5.64 0.53 11.22
N GLU A 82 4.65 -0.28 11.59
CA GLU A 82 4.85 -1.57 12.28
C GLU A 82 5.59 -2.58 11.39
N PHE A 83 5.22 -2.65 10.10
CA PHE A 83 5.94 -3.45 9.12
C PHE A 83 7.41 -3.04 9.07
N ARG A 84 7.69 -1.74 8.99
CA ARG A 84 9.06 -1.20 8.99
C ARG A 84 9.82 -1.51 10.28
N GLU A 85 9.19 -1.35 11.44
CA GLU A 85 9.82 -1.66 12.73
C GLU A 85 10.22 -3.14 12.81
N TYR A 86 9.42 -4.02 12.21
CA TYR A 86 9.72 -5.45 12.12
C TYR A 86 10.78 -5.77 11.07
N SER A 87 10.68 -5.20 9.86
CA SER A 87 11.58 -5.51 8.74
C SER A 87 12.95 -4.86 8.84
N GLY A 88 13.06 -3.76 9.60
CA GLY A 88 14.27 -2.94 9.66
C GLY A 88 14.55 -2.26 8.31
N ASP A 89 15.82 -1.97 8.06
CA ASP A 89 16.27 -1.32 6.81
C ASP A 89 16.54 -2.35 5.69
N ALA A 90 16.32 -3.65 5.94
CA ALA A 90 16.62 -4.73 5.01
C ALA A 90 15.51 -4.87 3.97
N ILE A 91 15.81 -4.41 2.76
CA ILE A 91 14.93 -4.49 1.59
C ILE A 91 14.74 -5.95 1.12
N ASP A 92 15.75 -6.79 1.29
CA ASP A 92 15.87 -8.09 0.61
C ASP A 92 14.83 -9.14 1.03
N ASN A 93 14.08 -8.92 2.12
CA ASN A 93 13.11 -9.88 2.67
C ASN A 93 11.71 -9.29 2.91
N MET A 94 11.35 -8.16 2.27
CA MET A 94 10.07 -7.48 2.52
C MET A 94 8.85 -8.40 2.38
N THR A 95 8.82 -9.28 1.37
CA THR A 95 7.71 -10.21 1.16
C THR A 95 7.59 -11.23 2.29
N GLU A 96 8.70 -11.85 2.69
CA GLU A 96 8.69 -12.85 3.77
C GLU A 96 8.28 -12.22 5.11
N HIS A 97 8.77 -11.01 5.38
CA HIS A 97 8.39 -10.25 6.57
C HIS A 97 6.90 -9.93 6.58
N LEU A 98 6.34 -9.53 5.43
CA LEU A 98 4.93 -9.20 5.31
C LEU A 98 4.05 -10.44 5.45
N ASP A 99 4.43 -11.57 4.85
CA ASP A 99 3.71 -12.82 4.99
C ASP A 99 3.72 -13.32 6.45
N TRP A 100 4.85 -13.19 7.17
CA TRP A 100 4.91 -13.49 8.60
C TRP A 100 3.98 -12.58 9.40
N LEU A 101 3.98 -11.28 9.15
CA LEU A 101 3.09 -10.34 9.83
C LEU A 101 1.61 -10.63 9.54
N ILE A 102 1.26 -11.01 8.31
CA ILE A 102 -0.11 -11.41 7.95
C ILE A 102 -0.55 -12.66 8.71
N GLN A 103 0.32 -13.66 8.84
CA GLN A 103 0.02 -14.88 9.60
C GLN A 103 -0.24 -14.60 11.08
N ASN A 104 0.40 -13.56 11.64
CA ASN A 104 0.26 -13.19 13.05
C ASN A 104 -0.80 -12.09 13.28
N ASN A 105 -1.11 -11.29 12.26
CA ASN A 105 -2.12 -10.24 12.30
C ASN A 105 -2.68 -9.99 10.89
N ILE A 106 -3.92 -10.44 10.66
CA ILE A 106 -4.60 -10.36 9.36
C ILE A 106 -4.74 -8.92 8.81
N GLN A 107 -4.64 -7.89 9.68
CA GLN A 107 -4.76 -6.49 9.25
C GLN A 107 -3.67 -6.08 8.26
N PHE A 108 -2.50 -6.74 8.27
CA PHE A 108 -1.44 -6.48 7.28
C PHE A 108 -1.85 -6.82 5.84
N ASN A 109 -2.91 -7.61 5.62
CA ASN A 109 -3.46 -7.80 4.28
C ASN A 109 -3.90 -6.49 3.63
N THR A 110 -4.31 -5.49 4.43
CA THR A 110 -4.73 -4.16 3.94
C THR A 110 -3.61 -3.40 3.23
N ILE A 111 -2.35 -3.71 3.51
CA ILE A 111 -1.19 -3.08 2.86
C ILE A 111 -0.38 -4.06 1.99
N LYS A 112 -0.82 -5.31 1.86
CA LYS A 112 -0.09 -6.36 1.13
C LYS A 112 0.17 -5.97 -0.32
N HIS A 113 -0.87 -5.50 -1.00
CA HIS A 113 -0.79 -5.08 -2.39
C HIS A 113 0.16 -3.90 -2.56
N ASP A 114 -0.04 -2.85 -1.75
CA ASP A 114 0.75 -1.62 -1.81
C ASP A 114 2.26 -1.89 -1.60
N ILE A 115 2.61 -2.72 -0.61
CA ILE A 115 4.01 -3.13 -0.36
C ILE A 115 4.54 -4.03 -1.48
N GLY A 116 3.73 -4.96 -1.97
CA GLY A 116 4.11 -5.89 -3.03
C GLY A 116 4.44 -5.18 -4.34
N GLU A 117 3.62 -4.21 -4.76
CA GLU A 117 3.90 -3.42 -5.95
C GLU A 117 5.16 -2.56 -5.79
N MET A 118 5.29 -1.85 -4.65
CA MET A 118 6.50 -1.10 -4.33
C MET A 118 7.75 -1.98 -4.42
N TRP A 119 7.71 -3.18 -3.82
CA TRP A 119 8.81 -4.12 -3.83
C TRP A 119 9.19 -4.55 -5.24
N CYS A 120 8.20 -4.79 -6.09
CA CYS A 120 8.46 -5.23 -7.46
C CYS A 120 9.14 -4.15 -8.29
N PHE A 121 8.81 -2.87 -8.09
CA PHE A 121 9.55 -1.78 -8.73
C PHE A 121 10.94 -1.58 -8.14
N LEU A 122 11.10 -1.67 -6.81
CA LEU A 122 12.41 -1.56 -6.16
C LEU A 122 13.35 -2.70 -6.52
N SER A 123 12.84 -3.90 -6.80
CA SER A 123 13.63 -5.07 -7.21
C SER A 123 13.90 -5.15 -8.72
N THR A 124 13.17 -4.39 -9.55
CA THR A 124 13.32 -4.38 -11.01
C THR A 124 14.01 -3.13 -11.56
N GLY A 125 13.92 -2.00 -10.86
CA GLY A 125 14.56 -0.74 -11.21
C GLY A 125 16.00 -0.66 -10.69
N ASP A 126 16.97 -0.71 -11.60
CA ASP A 126 18.40 -0.47 -11.38
C ASP A 126 19.03 -1.22 -10.21
N SER A 127 19.57 -2.39 -10.55
CA SER A 127 20.67 -3.03 -9.85
C SER A 127 21.90 -2.11 -9.76
N HIS A 128 21.89 -1.14 -8.86
CA HIS A 128 23.03 -0.85 -8.00
C HIS A 128 23.01 -1.68 -6.71
N PHE A 129 21.91 -2.36 -6.42
CA PHE A 129 21.85 -3.47 -5.47
C PHE A 129 21.66 -4.76 -6.27
N GLY A 130 22.65 -5.65 -6.19
CA GLY A 130 22.81 -6.75 -7.12
C GLY A 130 21.71 -7.81 -7.06
N LYS A 131 21.48 -8.38 -8.24
CA LYS A 131 20.93 -9.72 -8.54
C LYS A 131 19.41 -9.88 -8.51
N ALA A 132 18.85 -9.69 -9.71
CA ALA A 132 18.03 -10.65 -10.44
C ALA A 132 17.34 -11.77 -9.63
N GLU A 133 16.01 -11.67 -9.50
CA GLU A 133 15.03 -12.77 -9.73
C GLU A 133 13.57 -12.30 -9.51
N ALA A 134 13.15 -11.19 -10.12
CA ALA A 134 11.77 -10.68 -9.98
C ALA A 134 10.65 -11.25 -10.91
N PRO A 135 10.82 -12.20 -11.86
CA PRO A 135 9.66 -12.59 -12.70
C PRO A 135 8.77 -13.73 -12.15
N ASN A 136 9.16 -14.48 -11.11
CA ASN A 136 8.49 -15.76 -10.80
C ASN A 136 7.40 -15.70 -9.71
N MET A 137 7.30 -14.62 -8.93
CA MET A 137 6.35 -14.58 -7.79
C MET A 137 4.90 -14.29 -8.24
N TYR A 138 4.70 -13.44 -9.24
CA TYR A 138 3.36 -13.10 -9.75
C TYR A 138 2.66 -14.28 -10.43
N ARG A 139 3.40 -15.21 -11.05
CA ARG A 139 2.79 -16.39 -11.67
C ARG A 139 2.16 -17.35 -10.65
N HIS A 140 2.51 -17.25 -9.37
CA HIS A 140 1.93 -18.08 -8.31
C HIS A 140 0.73 -17.42 -7.65
N ILE A 141 0.77 -16.12 -7.38
CA ILE A 141 -0.34 -15.42 -6.70
C ILE A 141 -1.59 -15.38 -7.60
N TYR A 142 -1.46 -15.08 -8.89
CA TYR A 142 -2.62 -15.15 -9.81
C TYR A 142 -3.16 -16.56 -10.00
N ARG A 143 -2.31 -17.60 -9.87
CA ARG A 143 -2.76 -19.00 -9.95
C ARG A 143 -3.55 -19.45 -8.72
N ILE A 144 -3.23 -18.92 -7.55
CA ILE A 144 -3.94 -19.26 -6.30
C ILE A 144 -5.29 -18.52 -6.23
N VAL A 145 -5.35 -17.28 -6.73
CA VAL A 145 -6.59 -16.49 -6.75
C VAL A 145 -7.58 -17.01 -7.81
N ASP A 146 -7.12 -17.42 -9.00
CA ASP A 146 -8.02 -18.00 -10.03
C ASP A 146 -8.52 -19.41 -9.67
N ASN A 147 -7.69 -20.24 -9.01
CA ASN A 147 -8.11 -21.59 -8.63
C ASN A 147 -9.02 -21.62 -7.39
N GLY A 148 -8.86 -20.69 -6.45
CA GLY A 148 -9.75 -20.60 -5.28
C GLY A 148 -11.18 -20.18 -5.63
N ILE A 149 -11.34 -19.33 -6.65
CA ILE A 149 -12.67 -18.87 -7.10
C ILE A 149 -13.36 -19.94 -7.97
N LEU A 150 -12.61 -20.76 -8.70
CA LEU A 150 -13.18 -21.82 -9.55
C LEU A 150 -13.59 -23.09 -8.77
N ASP A 151 -13.02 -23.33 -7.59
CA ASP A 151 -13.38 -24.50 -6.75
C ASP A 151 -14.62 -24.23 -5.86
N ASP A 152 -14.91 -22.98 -5.50
CA ASP A 152 -16.16 -22.62 -4.80
C ASP A 152 -17.37 -22.61 -5.75
N ILE A 153 -17.19 -22.22 -7.02
CA ILE A 153 -18.28 -22.23 -8.01
C ILE A 153 -18.67 -23.67 -8.42
N LYS A 154 -17.78 -24.65 -8.29
CA LYS A 154 -18.10 -26.06 -8.60
C LYS A 154 -18.82 -26.81 -7.49
N ASN A 155 -18.80 -26.31 -6.25
CA ASN A 155 -19.46 -26.98 -5.13
C ASN A 155 -20.88 -26.43 -4.85
N GLU A 156 -21.23 -25.24 -5.32
CA GLU A 156 -22.61 -24.72 -5.16
C GLU A 156 -23.62 -25.33 -6.15
N ASP A 157 -23.17 -25.89 -7.28
CA ASP A 157 -24.08 -26.52 -8.27
C ASP A 157 -24.47 -27.98 -7.94
N VAL A 158 -23.92 -28.57 -6.86
CA VAL A 158 -24.23 -29.97 -6.46
C VAL A 158 -25.31 -30.04 -5.38
N CYS A 159 -25.74 -28.92 -4.80
CA CYS A 159 -26.76 -28.89 -3.74
C CYS A 159 -28.15 -28.39 -4.18
N ALA A 160 -28.38 -28.11 -5.47
CA ALA A 160 -29.68 -27.63 -5.97
C ALA A 160 -30.55 -28.70 -6.64
N HIS A 161 -30.06 -29.93 -6.87
CA HIS A 161 -30.85 -31.04 -7.41
C HIS A 161 -30.49 -32.37 -6.72
N GLY A 162 -31.16 -32.65 -5.60
CA GLY A 162 -31.18 -33.94 -4.91
C GLY A 162 -32.45 -34.08 -4.09
#